data_AF-A0A7Y2U696-F1
#
_entry.id   AF-A0A7Y2U696-F1
#
_cell.length_a   1.000
_cell.length_b   1.000
_cell.length_c   1.000
_cell.angle_alpha   90.00
_cell.angle_beta   90.00
_cell.angle_gamma   90.00
#
_symmetry.space_group_name_H-M   'P 1'
#
loop_
_entity.id
_entity.type
_entity.pdbx_description
1 polymer ?
#
loop_
_entity_poly.entity_id
_entity_poly.type
_entity_poly.pdbx_seq_one_letter_code
_entity_poly.pdbx_strand_id
1 'polypeptide(L)'
;MSTSPPKLLAGTALIFWGVLTGNALVGLVAAMVVEARSWLGLRWNFSRASYIKAWQFSILCGAFISILAWMNGMKVGKIHTLFVWAPLIMLPLELAQRYGNAAKIPLNTFSFFARKKMEHDLQQGRSISPRMINTGYPYIAVVILATAMASRNELHHFIGLTLVIGFCLYAYMRHGGFRPMAWISAFFLVILLSYLGQWSMFKLYNYYT
;
A
#
# COMPACT_ATOMS: atom_id res chain seq x y z
N MET A 1 -17.60 12.07 -6.36
CA MET A 1 -17.10 11.33 -5.17
C MET A 1 -15.61 11.58 -5.03
N SER A 2 -15.13 11.98 -3.84
CA SER A 2 -13.70 12.15 -3.58
C SER A 2 -12.99 10.81 -3.78
N THR A 3 -12.12 10.71 -4.79
CA THR A 3 -11.38 9.47 -5.10
C THR A 3 -10.09 9.32 -4.30
N SER A 4 -9.83 10.23 -3.36
CA SER A 4 -8.63 10.23 -2.52
C SER A 4 -8.91 9.43 -1.24
N PRO A 5 -7.95 8.62 -0.76
CA PRO A 5 -8.10 7.91 0.50
C PRO A 5 -8.31 8.91 1.65
N PRO A 6 -9.05 8.53 2.71
CA PRO A 6 -9.23 9.36 3.90
C PRO A 6 -7.90 9.86 4.46
N LYS A 7 -7.90 11.09 5.00
CA LYS A 7 -6.71 11.68 5.65
C LYS A 7 -6.23 10.75 6.77
N LEU A 8 -4.92 10.69 6.99
CA LEU A 8 -4.24 9.90 8.03
C LEU A 8 -4.24 8.38 7.82
N LEU A 9 -5.07 7.83 6.95
CA LEU A 9 -5.24 6.38 6.84
C LEU A 9 -3.98 5.68 6.29
N ALA A 10 -3.29 6.30 5.32
CA ALA A 10 -2.02 5.78 4.85
C ALA A 10 -0.90 5.99 5.87
N GLY A 11 -0.89 7.12 6.57
CA GLY A 11 0.02 7.36 7.68
C GLY A 11 -0.09 6.32 8.80
N THR A 12 -1.31 6.01 9.25
CA THR A 12 -1.56 4.97 10.27
C THR A 12 -1.10 3.60 9.81
N ALA A 13 -1.39 3.22 8.56
CA ALA A 13 -0.91 1.96 7.99
C ALA A 13 0.63 1.89 7.97
N LEU A 14 1.31 2.99 7.66
CA LEU A 14 2.78 3.06 7.65
C LEU A 14 3.40 2.99 9.03
N ILE A 15 2.80 3.65 10.03
CA ILE A 15 3.24 3.52 11.43
C ILE A 15 3.08 2.07 11.89
N PHE A 16 1.93 1.46 11.60
CA PHE A 16 1.67 0.06 11.94
C PHE A 16 2.69 -0.89 11.30
N TRP A 17 2.98 -0.69 10.02
CA TRP A 17 4.04 -1.41 9.31
C TRP A 17 5.43 -1.20 9.95
N GLY A 18 5.78 0.04 10.30
CA GLY A 18 7.07 0.35 10.93
C GLY A 18 7.23 -0.36 12.28
N VAL A 19 6.20 -0.33 13.12
CA VAL A 19 6.21 -1.02 14.41
C VAL A 19 6.38 -2.54 14.24
N LEU A 20 5.64 -3.15 13.32
CA LEU A 20 5.71 -4.61 13.11
C LEU A 20 7.03 -5.08 12.50
N THR A 21 7.64 -4.28 11.63
CA THR A 21 8.94 -4.59 11.03
C THR A 21 10.14 -4.32 11.94
N GLY A 22 9.91 -3.69 13.10
CA GLY A 22 10.98 -3.19 13.97
C GLY A 22 11.62 -1.88 13.50
N ASN A 23 11.08 -1.24 12.45
CA ASN A 23 11.55 0.03 11.90
C ASN A 23 10.58 1.17 12.22
N ALA A 24 10.20 1.34 13.49
CA ALA A 24 9.18 2.31 13.90
C ALA A 24 9.51 3.75 13.46
N LEU A 25 10.78 4.16 13.55
CA LEU A 25 11.23 5.48 13.12
C LEU A 25 11.04 5.68 11.60
N VAL A 26 11.33 4.67 10.80
CA VAL A 26 11.16 4.73 9.33
C VAL A 26 9.67 4.80 8.97
N GLY A 27 8.83 4.00 9.63
CA GLY A 27 7.38 4.06 9.46
C GLY A 27 6.79 5.42 9.85
N LEU A 28 7.27 6.01 10.95
CA LEU A 28 6.86 7.34 11.40
C LEU A 28 7.27 8.43 10.39
N VAL A 29 8.52 8.42 9.93
CA VAL A 29 9.00 9.38 8.91
C VAL A 29 8.20 9.24 7.62
N ALA A 30 8.00 8.02 7.12
CA ALA A 30 7.20 7.78 5.93
C ALA A 30 5.75 8.28 6.11
N ALA A 31 5.13 8.03 7.26
CA ALA A 31 3.80 8.51 7.58
C ALA A 31 3.72 10.04 7.60
N MET A 32 4.70 10.70 8.23
CA MET A 32 4.78 12.16 8.26
C MET A 32 4.89 12.74 6.85
N VAL A 33 5.79 12.22 6.01
CA VAL A 33 5.96 12.70 4.63
C VAL A 33 4.70 12.47 3.81
N VAL A 34 4.04 11.32 3.95
CA VAL A 34 2.82 10.98 3.22
C VAL A 34 1.61 11.84 3.62
N GLU A 35 1.51 12.19 4.90
CA GLU A 35 0.39 12.97 5.43
C GLU A 35 0.66 14.49 5.40
N ALA A 36 1.92 14.93 5.41
CA ALA A 36 2.31 16.35 5.37
C ALA A 36 1.66 17.11 4.20
N ARG A 37 1.46 16.44 3.06
CA ARG A 37 0.70 16.98 1.91
C ARG A 37 -0.68 17.50 2.29
N SER A 38 -1.38 16.83 3.21
CA SER A 38 -2.74 17.20 3.61
C SER A 38 -2.80 18.38 4.58
N TRP A 39 -1.65 18.76 5.17
CA TRP A 39 -1.52 19.84 6.15
C TRP A 39 -0.86 21.07 5.52
N LEU A 40 0.18 20.88 4.70
CA LEU A 40 0.98 21.95 4.11
C LEU A 40 0.41 22.49 2.79
N GLY A 41 -0.62 21.85 2.23
CA GLY A 41 -1.22 22.26 0.94
C GLY A 41 -0.26 22.21 -0.25
N LEU A 42 0.95 21.65 -0.08
CA LEU A 42 2.00 21.64 -1.09
C LEU A 42 1.55 20.83 -2.31
N ARG A 43 1.45 21.49 -3.45
CA ARG A 43 1.12 20.86 -4.74
C ARG A 43 2.16 21.22 -5.78
N TRP A 44 2.76 20.21 -6.35
CA TRP A 44 3.74 20.33 -7.42
C TRP A 44 3.09 20.05 -8.77
N ASN A 45 3.48 20.83 -9.76
CA ASN A 45 3.00 20.66 -11.13
C ASN A 45 3.83 19.58 -11.83
N PHE A 46 3.43 18.33 -11.64
CA PHE A 46 4.10 17.18 -12.27
C PHE A 46 3.50 16.83 -13.62
N SER A 47 4.37 16.64 -14.60
CA SER A 47 4.01 16.12 -15.91
C SER A 47 3.92 14.59 -15.90
N ARG A 48 3.39 14.01 -16.99
CA ARG A 48 3.37 12.54 -17.19
C ARG A 48 4.75 11.91 -16.99
N ALA A 49 5.80 12.58 -17.47
CA ALA A 49 7.17 12.08 -17.36
C ALA A 49 7.64 11.98 -15.90
N SER A 50 7.19 12.87 -15.01
CA SER A 50 7.55 12.82 -13.59
C SER A 50 7.01 11.56 -12.90
N TYR A 51 5.78 11.14 -13.20
CA TYR A 51 5.21 9.90 -12.64
C TYR A 51 5.95 8.66 -13.15
N ILE A 52 6.38 8.66 -14.42
CA ILE A 52 7.19 7.57 -15.00
C ILE A 52 8.56 7.50 -14.29
N LYS A 53 9.21 8.65 -14.07
CA LYS A 53 10.47 8.72 -13.31
C LYS A 53 10.29 8.25 -11.87
N ALA A 54 9.19 8.61 -11.21
CA ALA A 54 8.89 8.14 -9.85
C ALA A 54 8.69 6.61 -9.79
N TRP A 55 8.01 6.04 -10.80
CA TRP A 55 7.90 4.58 -10.95
C TRP A 55 9.24 3.91 -11.21
N GLN A 56 10.07 4.47 -12.09
CA GLN A 56 11.43 3.96 -12.34
C GLN A 56 12.31 4.03 -11.09
N PHE A 57 12.21 5.11 -10.33
CA PHE A 57 12.90 5.25 -9.05
C PHE A 57 12.41 4.23 -8.02
N SER A 58 11.11 3.92 -8.02
CA SER A 58 10.54 2.84 -7.20
C SER A 58 11.13 1.47 -7.58
N ILE A 59 11.24 1.17 -8.88
CA ILE A 59 11.91 -0.04 -9.38
C ILE A 59 13.38 -0.06 -8.94
N LEU A 60 14.08 1.08 -9.05
CA LEU A 60 15.48 1.20 -8.63
C LEU A 60 15.64 0.93 -7.13
N CYS A 61 14.76 1.46 -6.27
CA CYS A 61 14.72 1.13 -4.85
C CYS A 61 14.52 -0.37 -4.62
N GLY A 62 13.61 -1.01 -5.36
CA GLY A 62 13.39 -2.46 -5.28
C GLY A 62 14.62 -3.27 -5.69
N ALA A 63 15.28 -2.88 -6.79
CA ALA A 63 16.52 -3.51 -7.23
C ALA A 63 17.64 -3.33 -6.20
N PHE A 64 17.79 -2.13 -5.65
CA PHE A 64 18.78 -1.84 -4.62
C PHE A 64 18.57 -2.69 -3.36
N ILE A 65 17.33 -2.78 -2.85
CA ILE A 65 17.00 -3.63 -1.70
C ILE A 65 17.27 -5.11 -2.00
N SER A 66 16.98 -5.55 -3.23
CA SER A 66 17.27 -6.93 -3.66
C SER A 66 18.77 -7.23 -3.72
N ILE A 67 19.59 -6.29 -4.20
CA ILE A 67 21.06 -6.41 -4.22
C ILE A 67 21.59 -6.44 -2.79
N LEU A 68 21.13 -5.54 -1.91
CA LEU A 68 21.52 -5.55 -0.50
C LEU A 68 21.17 -6.87 0.18
N ALA A 69 19.98 -7.40 -0.08
CA ALA A 69 19.57 -8.70 0.44
C ALA A 69 20.47 -9.83 -0.05
N TRP A 70 20.82 -9.84 -1.34
CA TRP A 70 21.77 -10.80 -1.90
C TRP A 70 23.13 -10.70 -1.21
N MET A 71 23.67 -9.48 -1.07
CA MET A 71 24.96 -9.22 -0.41
C MET A 71 24.97 -9.68 1.05
N ASN A 72 23.82 -9.60 1.73
CA ASN A 72 23.63 -10.11 3.09
C ASN A 72 23.40 -11.64 3.14
N GLY A 73 23.62 -12.37 2.05
CA GLY A 73 23.52 -13.83 2.01
C GLY A 73 22.09 -14.36 2.03
N MET A 74 21.10 -13.58 1.55
CA MET A 74 19.72 -14.04 1.46
C MET A 74 19.63 -15.30 0.60
N LYS A 75 19.12 -16.39 1.18
CA LYS A 75 18.80 -17.62 0.46
C LYS A 75 17.62 -17.39 -0.48
N VAL A 76 17.64 -17.98 -1.68
CA VAL A 76 16.57 -17.86 -2.70
C VAL A 76 15.18 -18.20 -2.12
N GLY A 77 15.09 -19.19 -1.23
CA GLY A 77 13.83 -19.56 -0.56
C GLY A 77 13.23 -18.49 0.37
N LYS A 78 13.96 -17.41 0.68
CA LYS A 78 13.52 -16.29 1.51
C LYS A 78 13.22 -15.01 0.71
N ILE A 79 13.15 -15.09 -0.62
CA ILE A 79 12.87 -13.92 -1.47
C ILE A 79 11.55 -13.21 -1.11
N HIS A 80 10.57 -13.95 -0.57
CA HIS A 80 9.31 -13.40 -0.11
C HIS A 80 9.47 -12.37 1.03
N THR A 81 10.58 -12.41 1.79
CA THR A 81 10.86 -11.44 2.86
C THR A 81 11.13 -10.03 2.32
N LEU A 82 11.48 -9.90 1.04
CA LEU A 82 11.64 -8.60 0.38
C LEU A 82 10.33 -7.83 0.27
N PHE A 83 9.17 -8.51 0.25
CA PHE A 83 7.87 -7.87 0.20
C PHE A 83 7.57 -7.01 1.42
N VAL A 84 8.25 -7.27 2.55
CA VAL A 84 8.19 -6.40 3.74
C VAL A 84 8.57 -4.96 3.40
N TRP A 85 9.47 -4.75 2.43
CA TRP A 85 9.95 -3.42 2.06
C TRP A 85 9.14 -2.75 0.96
N ALA A 86 8.10 -3.41 0.44
CA ALA A 86 7.22 -2.86 -0.60
C ALA A 86 6.66 -1.45 -0.28
N PRO A 87 6.33 -1.09 0.98
CA PRO A 87 5.88 0.25 1.34
C PRO A 87 6.88 1.35 1.00
N LEU A 88 8.18 1.09 1.23
CA LEU A 88 9.25 2.03 0.93
C LEU A 88 9.59 2.03 -0.56
N ILE A 89 9.56 0.85 -1.20
CA ILE A 89 9.78 0.72 -2.64
C ILE A 89 8.75 1.54 -3.41
N MET A 90 7.48 1.49 -3.02
CA MET A 90 6.38 2.20 -3.69
C MET A 90 6.20 3.65 -3.22
N LEU A 91 6.90 4.05 -2.16
CA LEU A 91 6.77 5.39 -1.56
C LEU A 91 7.03 6.52 -2.56
N PRO A 92 8.06 6.50 -3.42
CA PRO A 92 8.32 7.60 -4.35
C PRO A 92 7.19 7.84 -5.33
N LEU A 93 6.56 6.77 -5.83
CA LEU A 93 5.40 6.87 -6.71
C LEU A 93 4.19 7.45 -5.98
N GLU A 94 3.92 6.98 -4.77
CA GLU A 94 2.79 7.48 -3.97
C GLU A 94 2.99 8.97 -3.62
N LEU A 95 4.22 9.38 -3.28
CA LEU A 95 4.54 10.78 -3.04
C LEU A 95 4.36 11.61 -4.31
N ALA A 96 4.82 11.14 -5.46
CA ALA A 96 4.61 11.84 -6.73
C ALA A 96 3.11 12.03 -7.02
N GLN A 97 2.27 11.02 -6.79
CA GLN A 97 0.83 11.14 -6.96
C GLN A 97 0.15 12.03 -5.92
N ARG A 98 0.56 11.97 -4.65
CA ARG A 98 -0.02 12.82 -3.59
C ARG A 98 0.35 14.28 -3.74
N TYR A 99 1.63 14.58 -3.97
CA TYR A 99 2.09 15.95 -4.12
C TYR A 99 1.78 16.51 -5.50
N GLY A 100 1.49 15.67 -6.49
CA GLY A 100 1.05 16.09 -7.82
C GLY A 100 -0.36 16.70 -7.86
N ASN A 101 -0.61 17.49 -8.91
CA ASN A 101 -1.94 17.99 -9.23
C ASN A 101 -2.89 16.93 -9.83
N ALA A 102 -2.35 15.81 -10.33
CA ALA A 102 -3.17 14.78 -10.98
C ALA A 102 -3.88 13.90 -9.94
N ALA A 103 -5.22 13.88 -9.98
CA ALA A 103 -6.00 13.00 -9.11
C ALA A 103 -5.83 11.50 -9.43
N LYS A 104 -5.46 11.19 -10.69
CA LYS A 104 -5.25 9.83 -11.21
C LYS A 104 -4.09 9.84 -12.22
N ILE A 105 -3.40 8.72 -12.34
CA ILE A 105 -2.34 8.51 -13.32
C ILE A 105 -2.73 7.39 -14.31
N PRO A 106 -2.25 7.41 -15.56
CA PRO A 106 -2.55 6.35 -16.52
C PRO A 106 -1.88 5.04 -16.09
N LEU A 107 -2.59 3.92 -16.22
CA LEU A 107 -2.09 2.57 -15.87
C LEU A 107 -0.87 2.17 -16.71
N ASN A 108 -0.72 2.75 -17.90
CA ASN A 108 0.45 2.56 -18.75
C ASN A 108 1.75 2.99 -18.02
N THR A 109 1.69 3.90 -17.05
CA THR A 109 2.85 4.33 -16.24
C THR A 109 3.64 3.14 -15.68
N PHE A 110 2.95 2.07 -15.27
CA PHE A 110 3.54 0.88 -14.65
C PHE A 110 4.20 -0.10 -15.61
N SER A 111 3.82 -0.07 -16.90
CA SER A 111 4.29 -1.04 -17.90
C SER A 111 5.02 -0.35 -19.04
N PHE A 112 6.29 -0.72 -19.21
CA PHE A 112 7.11 -0.24 -20.32
C PHE A 112 6.49 -0.59 -21.68
N PHE A 113 6.03 -1.82 -21.86
CA PHE A 113 5.40 -2.28 -23.10
C PHE A 113 4.09 -1.55 -23.38
N ALA A 114 3.24 -1.36 -22.35
CA ALA A 114 1.98 -0.64 -22.50
C ALA A 114 2.20 0.84 -22.84
N ARG A 115 3.26 1.46 -22.33
CA ARG A 115 3.68 2.82 -22.71
C ARG A 115 4.16 2.89 -24.14
N LYS A 116 5.10 2.01 -24.53
CA LYS A 116 5.67 2.01 -25.88
C LYS A 116 4.59 1.77 -26.94
N LYS A 117 3.65 0.86 -26.67
CA LYS A 117 2.47 0.64 -27.52
C LYS A 117 1.61 1.91 -27.63
N MET A 118 1.31 2.55 -26.50
CA MET A 118 0.49 3.76 -26.46
C MET A 118 1.15 4.94 -27.19
N GLU A 119 2.46 5.11 -27.06
CA GLU A 119 3.23 6.14 -27.79
C GLU A 119 3.20 5.89 -29.29
N HIS A 120 3.34 4.64 -29.73
CA HIS A 120 3.21 4.27 -31.14
C HIS A 120 1.80 4.51 -31.68
N ASP A 121 0.76 4.15 -30.93
CA ASP A 121 -0.64 4.39 -31.33
C ASP A 121 -0.94 5.90 -31.45
N LEU A 122 -0.39 6.72 -30.55
CA LEU A 122 -0.47 8.18 -30.64
C LEU A 122 0.22 8.74 -31.89
N GLN A 123 1.41 8.22 -32.23
CA GLN A 123 2.14 8.63 -33.44
C GLN A 123 1.37 8.29 -34.72
N GLN A 124 0.57 7.22 -34.69
CA GLN A 124 -0.32 6.84 -35.79
C GLN A 124 -1.65 7.60 -35.81
N GLY A 125 -1.81 8.64 -34.99
CA GLY A 125 -3.02 9.46 -34.93
C GLY A 125 -4.23 8.74 -34.32
N ARG A 126 -4.04 7.58 -33.67
CA ARG A 126 -5.14 6.85 -33.04
C ARG A 126 -5.58 7.56 -31.75
N SER A 127 -6.89 7.69 -31.57
CA SER A 127 -7.44 8.18 -30.31
C SER A 127 -7.26 7.12 -29.22
N ILE A 128 -6.48 7.44 -28.19
CA ILE A 128 -6.29 6.57 -27.02
C ILE A 128 -7.00 7.14 -25.79
N SER A 129 -7.70 6.28 -25.07
CA SER A 129 -8.29 6.61 -23.76
C SER A 129 -7.65 5.71 -22.68
N PRO A 130 -6.52 6.12 -22.09
CA PRO A 130 -5.82 5.29 -21.12
C PRO A 130 -6.67 5.12 -19.85
N ARG A 131 -6.66 3.91 -19.27
CA ARG A 131 -7.30 3.68 -17.98
C ARG A 131 -6.56 4.42 -16.89
N MET A 132 -7.27 5.24 -16.13
CA MET A 132 -6.72 6.09 -15.08
C MET A 132 -6.95 5.47 -13.69
N ILE A 133 -5.92 5.41 -12.85
CA ILE A 133 -5.98 4.82 -11.52
C ILE A 133 -5.52 5.80 -10.43
N ASN A 134 -6.09 5.67 -9.23
CA ASN A 134 -5.59 6.34 -8.04
C ASN A 134 -4.69 5.37 -7.26
N THR A 135 -3.42 5.72 -7.00
CA THR A 135 -2.47 4.83 -6.30
C THR A 135 -2.72 4.72 -4.81
N GLY A 136 -3.47 5.62 -4.20
CA GLY A 136 -3.60 5.69 -2.75
C GLY A 136 -4.16 4.41 -2.13
N TYR A 137 -5.27 3.88 -2.67
CA TYR A 137 -5.85 2.62 -2.18
C TYR A 137 -4.96 1.40 -2.45
N PRO A 138 -4.43 1.18 -3.67
CA PRO A 138 -3.42 0.16 -3.91
C PRO A 138 -2.21 0.26 -2.98
N TYR A 139 -1.72 1.47 -2.70
CA TYR A 139 -0.59 1.69 -1.79
C TYR A 139 -0.91 1.21 -0.38
N ILE A 140 -2.07 1.61 0.18
CA ILE A 140 -2.51 1.13 1.50
C ILE A 140 -2.63 -0.40 1.53
N ALA A 141 -3.18 -1.00 0.47
CA ALA A 141 -3.28 -2.46 0.37
C ALA A 141 -1.89 -3.13 0.38
N VAL A 142 -0.91 -2.55 -0.33
CA VAL A 142 0.47 -3.03 -0.30
C VAL A 142 1.09 -2.88 1.09
N VAL A 143 0.84 -1.75 1.79
CA VAL A 143 1.32 -1.55 3.16
C VAL A 143 0.77 -2.60 4.12
N ILE A 144 -0.53 -2.86 4.06
CA ILE A 144 -1.18 -3.89 4.87
C ILE A 144 -0.63 -5.28 4.51
N LEU A 145 -0.50 -5.62 3.23
CA LEU A 145 0.04 -6.92 2.82
C LEU A 145 1.50 -7.12 3.28
N ALA A 146 2.30 -6.06 3.25
CA ALA A 146 3.68 -6.10 3.74
C ALA A 146 3.75 -6.40 5.24
N THR A 147 2.74 -6.02 6.02
CA THR A 147 2.69 -6.34 7.45
C THR A 147 2.54 -7.83 7.73
N ALA A 148 1.88 -8.59 6.84
CA ALA A 148 1.72 -10.04 7.00
C ALA A 148 3.06 -10.77 6.97
N MET A 149 3.99 -10.28 6.14
CA MET A 149 5.35 -10.85 6.01
C MET A 149 6.29 -10.45 7.15
N ALA A 150 5.94 -9.39 7.90
CA ALA A 150 6.74 -8.86 8.99
C ALA A 150 6.40 -9.47 10.36
N SER A 151 5.25 -10.14 10.47
CA SER A 151 4.72 -10.60 11.74
C SER A 151 5.64 -11.65 12.39
N ARG A 152 6.35 -11.23 13.45
CA ARG A 152 7.03 -12.14 14.40
C ARG A 152 6.15 -12.52 15.59
N ASN A 153 5.10 -11.75 15.85
CA ASN A 153 4.19 -11.93 16.97
C ASN A 153 2.74 -11.84 16.45
N GLU A 154 2.09 -13.01 16.37
CA GLU A 154 0.77 -13.16 15.75
C GLU A 154 -0.31 -12.32 16.44
N LEU A 155 -0.22 -12.12 17.77
CA LEU A 155 -1.23 -11.39 18.53
C LEU A 155 -1.22 -9.89 18.23
N HIS A 156 -0.04 -9.26 18.26
CA HIS A 156 0.09 -7.83 17.94
C HIS A 156 -0.29 -7.54 16.49
N HIS A 157 0.07 -8.45 15.59
CA HIS A 157 -0.31 -8.35 14.18
C HIS A 157 -1.83 -8.42 14.02
N PHE A 158 -2.50 -9.39 14.65
CA PHE A 158 -3.96 -9.51 14.60
C PHE A 158 -4.66 -8.26 15.13
N ILE A 159 -4.31 -7.80 16.33
CA ILE A 159 -4.93 -6.62 16.96
C ILE A 159 -4.76 -5.39 16.08
N GLY A 160 -3.55 -5.11 15.63
CA GLY A 160 -3.29 -3.91 14.83
C GLY A 160 -3.93 -3.97 13.43
N LEU A 161 -3.95 -5.14 12.80
CA LEU A 161 -4.63 -5.35 11.51
C LEU A 161 -6.14 -5.09 11.66
N THR A 162 -6.75 -5.64 12.71
CA THR A 162 -8.16 -5.37 13.03
C THR A 162 -8.40 -3.89 13.21
N LEU A 163 -7.59 -3.18 14.01
CA LEU A 163 -7.76 -1.74 14.22
C LEU A 163 -7.63 -0.93 12.93
N VAL A 164 -6.64 -1.23 12.08
CA VAL A 164 -6.43 -0.52 10.80
C VAL A 164 -7.57 -0.78 9.83
N ILE A 165 -8.00 -2.04 9.66
CA ILE A 165 -9.12 -2.39 8.77
C ILE A 165 -10.43 -1.80 9.28
N GLY A 166 -10.67 -1.86 10.60
CA GLY A 166 -11.82 -1.25 11.24
C GLY A 166 -11.86 0.25 10.99
N PHE A 167 -10.74 0.95 11.17
CA PHE A 167 -10.63 2.37 10.86
C PHE A 167 -10.88 2.67 9.38
N CYS A 168 -10.36 1.85 8.46
CA CYS A 168 -10.62 1.98 7.02
C CYS A 168 -12.11 1.88 6.68
N LEU A 169 -12.78 0.86 7.20
CA LEU A 169 -14.21 0.63 6.96
C LEU A 169 -15.06 1.74 7.57
N TYR A 170 -14.74 2.14 8.81
CA TYR A 170 -15.41 3.23 9.50
C TYR A 170 -15.30 4.56 8.72
N ALA A 171 -14.08 4.91 8.28
CA ALA A 171 -13.82 6.14 7.53
C ALA A 171 -14.57 6.17 6.19
N TYR A 172 -14.68 5.02 5.50
CA TYR A 172 -15.43 4.90 4.26
C TYR A 172 -16.95 5.02 4.48
N MET A 173 -17.50 4.29 5.47
CA MET A 173 -18.95 4.22 5.70
C MET A 173 -19.53 5.49 6.33
N ARG A 174 -18.72 6.30 7.01
CA ARG A 174 -19.16 7.61 7.56
C ARG A 174 -19.80 8.53 6.51
N HIS A 175 -19.43 8.38 5.24
CA HIS A 175 -19.94 9.21 4.14
C HIS A 175 -21.26 8.73 3.51
N GLY A 176 -21.81 7.57 3.91
CA GLY A 176 -22.87 6.88 3.15
C GLY A 176 -24.10 6.43 3.95
N GLY A 177 -24.46 7.08 5.07
CA GLY A 177 -25.61 6.69 5.89
C GLY A 177 -25.25 5.62 6.93
N PHE A 178 -24.39 6.00 7.87
CA PHE A 178 -23.77 5.11 8.83
C PHE A 178 -24.78 4.53 9.85
N ARG A 179 -24.92 3.19 9.87
CA ARG A 179 -25.62 2.45 10.91
C ARG A 179 -24.60 1.81 11.87
N PRO A 180 -24.26 2.46 12.99
CA PRO A 180 -23.16 2.03 13.86
C PRO A 180 -23.33 0.60 14.39
N MET A 181 -24.54 0.23 14.78
CA MET A 181 -24.79 -1.10 15.38
C MET A 181 -24.63 -2.24 14.37
N ALA A 182 -25.10 -2.06 13.13
CA ALA A 182 -24.90 -3.04 12.06
C ALA A 182 -23.44 -3.16 11.66
N TRP A 183 -22.67 -2.07 11.76
CA TRP A 183 -21.24 -2.09 11.51
C TRP A 183 -20.48 -2.82 12.61
N ILE A 184 -20.76 -2.52 13.89
CA ILE A 184 -20.13 -3.19 15.03
C ILE A 184 -20.43 -4.69 15.00
N SER A 185 -21.66 -5.10 14.71
CA SER A 185 -22.02 -6.52 14.66
C SER A 185 -21.32 -7.24 13.51
N ALA A 186 -21.30 -6.67 12.31
CA ALA A 186 -20.58 -7.24 11.18
C ALA A 186 -19.07 -7.31 11.44
N PHE A 187 -18.50 -6.26 12.05
CA PHE A 187 -17.08 -6.20 12.34
C PHE A 187 -16.68 -7.21 13.42
N PHE A 188 -17.50 -7.36 14.47
CA PHE A 188 -17.31 -8.39 15.49
C PHE A 188 -17.39 -9.80 14.89
N LEU A 189 -18.35 -10.04 14.00
CA LEU A 189 -18.50 -11.30 13.29
C LEU A 189 -17.26 -11.62 12.43
N VAL A 190 -16.70 -10.63 11.74
CA VAL A 190 -15.43 -10.77 11.00
C VAL A 190 -14.28 -11.12 11.93
N ILE A 191 -14.11 -10.43 13.06
CA ILE A 191 -13.07 -10.74 14.05
C ILE A 191 -13.20 -12.19 14.53
N LEU A 192 -14.43 -12.63 14.83
CA LEU A 192 -14.71 -13.96 15.35
C LEU A 192 -14.42 -15.04 14.31
N LEU A 193 -14.85 -14.85 13.06
CA LEU A 193 -14.53 -15.72 11.93
C LEU A 193 -13.02 -15.76 11.64
N SER A 194 -12.33 -14.63 11.69
CA SER A 194 -10.88 -14.57 11.48
C SER A 194 -10.12 -15.31 12.58
N TYR A 195 -10.52 -15.14 13.84
CA TYR A 195 -9.92 -15.85 14.97
C TYR A 195 -10.16 -17.37 14.88
N LEU A 196 -11.40 -17.79 14.59
CA LEU A 196 -11.73 -19.20 14.37
C LEU A 196 -10.94 -19.80 13.20
N GLY A 197 -10.80 -19.04 12.10
CA GLY A 197 -10.01 -19.44 10.94
C GLY A 197 -8.54 -19.70 11.32
N GLN A 198 -7.90 -18.74 12.00
CA GLN A 198 -6.51 -18.88 12.45
C GLN A 198 -6.34 -20.06 13.42
N TRP A 199 -7.25 -20.22 14.38
CA TRP A 199 -7.22 -21.35 15.32
C TRP A 199 -7.40 -22.70 14.63
N SER A 200 -8.31 -22.79 13.65
CA SER A 200 -8.53 -24.02 12.88
C SER A 200 -7.27 -24.44 12.11
N MET A 201 -6.59 -23.48 11.49
CA MET A 201 -5.34 -23.73 10.76
C MET A 201 -4.21 -24.13 11.69
N PHE A 202 -4.10 -23.49 12.86
CA PHE A 202 -3.14 -23.87 13.89
C PHE A 202 -3.37 -25.30 14.38
N LYS A 203 -4.62 -25.69 14.59
CA LYS A 203 -4.99 -27.05 14.99
C LYS A 203 -4.66 -28.08 13.91
N LEU A 204 -4.93 -27.77 12.64
CA LEU A 204 -4.53 -28.61 11.50
C LEU A 204 -3.02 -28.77 11.42
N TYR A 205 -2.26 -27.67 11.53
CA TYR A 205 -0.80 -27.70 11.49
C TYR A 205 -0.19 -28.62 12.55
N ASN A 206 -0.67 -28.52 13.79
CA ASN A 206 -0.22 -29.38 14.90
C ASN A 206 -0.69 -30.84 14.80
N TYR A 207 -1.68 -31.13 13.97
CA TYR A 207 -2.14 -32.51 13.76
C TYR A 207 -1.27 -33.25 12.73
N TYR A 208 -0.69 -32.53 11.78
CA TYR A 208 0.14 -33.10 10.70
C TYR A 208 1.66 -32.96 10.94
N THR A 209 2.09 -32.32 12.03
CA THR A 209 3.50 -32.19 12.45
C THR A 209 3.73 -32.98 13.73
#